data_AF-A0A0R2LG32-F1
#
_entry.id   AF-A0A0R2LG32-F1
#
_cell.length_a   1.000
_cell.length_b   1.000
_cell.length_c   1.000
_cell.angle_alpha   90.00
_cell.angle_beta   90.00
_cell.angle_gamma   90.00
#
_symmetry.space_group_name_H-M   'P 1'
#
loop_
_entity.id
_entity.type
_entity.pdbx_description
1 polymer ?
#
loop_
_entity_poly.entity_id
_entity_poly.type
_entity_poly.pdbx_seq_one_letter_code
_entity_poly.pdbx_strand_id
1 'polypeptide(L)'
;MIKRLRTVIMVGLAVVVGLIGLIFTDFGDIIALAGDTVTAEQTDKSEVHIRYNNLNPAEDGSGFDLNQYDVGDYFLTADTTVGDLFDALPIAKAGVTMKMLWQFGSGVNNRIWTKEQGNKFLGVPEDTDTSAILVVSTGYAFNADRYEELVREKALEPGSQIPSRFDYFIDADHMPFEKANLTLNLTYKMSDGSVVPEKDFDDYQNPRVITGYSGQVYMDTEHFLIPHIQGYTANTDKVSFVQEQADETRAKPVTITYTKNPSVPSSSETGNGVGSSSFKVYGKQKLYRYKNVDFKKNERVQKYVKKPRIYAPIFKVVGTATSKAGNPRYKLSDGTYITAKSAYVAKLYWQKMTTQTMYVTNPKGVKTHATTTFNDQISRLKQGTAVPVTKLVKVGNVTRYELPDGTYITGSKCYVTPNKPRTVIKVQGRDGRNRYSDVNLNEHLQHYKKGHIFKVTGWDYSHGWNTAVHGTKRYKVAGGYITGNPKLVKIVK
;
A
#
# COMPACT_ATOMS: atom_id res chain seq x y z
N MET A 1 -9.38 17.20 -42.44
CA MET A 1 -10.41 17.02 -41.40
C MET A 1 -9.91 15.98 -40.40
N ILE A 2 -9.07 16.38 -39.43
CA ILE A 2 -8.38 15.46 -38.51
C ILE A 2 -8.99 15.62 -37.13
N LYS A 3 -9.57 14.50 -36.63
CA LYS A 3 -10.15 14.34 -35.30
C LYS A 3 -9.06 14.53 -34.23
N ARG A 4 -9.28 15.48 -33.33
CA ARG A 4 -8.53 15.62 -32.07
C ARG A 4 -8.79 14.41 -31.18
N LEU A 5 -7.78 13.55 -31.00
CA LEU A 5 -7.78 12.48 -30.00
C LEU A 5 -7.24 13.02 -28.67
N ARG A 6 -7.82 12.50 -27.59
CA ARG A 6 -7.80 13.02 -26.23
C ARG A 6 -6.46 12.79 -25.53
N THR A 7 -5.85 13.86 -25.03
CA THR A 7 -4.78 13.86 -24.02
C THR A 7 -5.36 13.50 -22.65
N VAL A 8 -5.44 12.21 -22.31
CA VAL A 8 -5.60 11.72 -20.93
C VAL A 8 -4.94 10.33 -20.88
N ILE A 9 -4.14 10.07 -19.82
CA ILE A 9 -3.38 8.84 -19.52
C ILE A 9 -1.94 8.81 -20.08
N MET A 10 -1.05 9.68 -19.57
CA MET A 10 0.41 9.56 -19.72
C MET A 10 1.14 9.99 -18.44
N VAL A 11 0.73 9.45 -17.29
CA VAL A 11 1.51 9.56 -16.04
C VAL A 11 1.77 8.18 -15.43
N GLY A 12 0.89 7.20 -15.67
CA GLY A 12 1.13 5.79 -15.32
C GLY A 12 2.00 5.03 -16.33
N LEU A 13 2.06 5.47 -17.59
CA LEU A 13 2.87 4.81 -18.62
C LEU A 13 4.35 5.25 -18.56
N ALA A 14 4.64 6.49 -18.14
CA ALA A 14 6.01 7.02 -18.10
C ALA A 14 6.88 6.38 -17.02
N VAL A 15 6.31 5.94 -15.89
CA VAL A 15 7.05 5.23 -14.83
C VAL A 15 7.40 3.80 -15.25
N VAL A 16 6.54 3.16 -16.05
CA VAL A 16 6.77 1.80 -16.56
C VAL A 16 7.69 1.81 -17.79
N VAL A 17 7.61 2.84 -18.64
CA VAL A 17 8.64 3.08 -19.67
C VAL A 17 9.98 3.43 -19.04
N GLY A 18 10.03 4.01 -17.82
CA GLY A 18 11.27 4.10 -17.05
C GLY A 18 11.84 2.75 -16.59
N LEU A 19 11.02 1.70 -16.52
CA LEU A 19 11.45 0.32 -16.20
C LEU A 19 11.85 -0.50 -17.45
N ILE A 20 11.36 -0.12 -18.64
CA ILE A 20 11.60 -0.84 -19.92
C ILE A 20 12.51 -0.04 -20.88
N GLY A 21 12.65 1.27 -20.70
CA GLY A 21 13.35 2.22 -21.59
C GLY A 21 14.64 2.80 -21.01
N LEU A 22 15.38 2.02 -20.22
CA LEU A 22 16.73 2.36 -19.75
C LEU A 22 17.80 1.52 -20.49
N ILE A 23 17.60 1.34 -21.79
CA ILE A 23 18.62 0.84 -22.73
C ILE A 23 18.67 1.83 -23.91
N PHE A 24 19.77 2.61 -23.93
CA PHE A 24 20.25 3.59 -24.93
C PHE A 24 19.43 4.86 -25.19
N THR A 25 19.98 6.02 -24.78
CA THR A 25 20.46 7.09 -25.68
C THR A 25 21.35 8.10 -24.94
N ASP A 26 22.40 8.56 -25.64
CA ASP A 26 23.53 9.42 -25.27
C ASP A 26 23.26 10.83 -24.68
N PHE A 27 24.37 11.42 -24.22
CA PHE A 27 24.72 12.83 -23.90
C PHE A 27 24.58 13.26 -22.43
N GLY A 28 25.61 13.78 -21.75
CA GLY A 28 26.99 14.07 -22.16
C GLY A 28 27.84 14.50 -20.95
N ASP A 29 29.16 14.39 -21.09
CA ASP A 29 30.15 14.91 -20.16
C ASP A 29 30.00 16.42 -19.96
N ILE A 30 29.99 16.88 -18.70
CA ILE A 30 30.56 18.18 -18.34
C ILE A 30 31.50 17.98 -17.14
N ILE A 31 32.74 18.40 -17.37
CA ILE A 31 33.90 18.35 -16.48
C ILE A 31 33.97 19.62 -15.60
N ALA A 32 34.34 19.39 -14.33
CA ALA A 32 35.09 20.21 -13.36
C ALA A 32 34.60 21.60 -12.91
N LEU A 33 34.70 21.81 -11.59
CA LEU A 33 35.58 22.84 -11.04
C LEU A 33 36.48 22.23 -9.95
N ALA A 34 37.76 22.13 -10.29
CA ALA A 34 38.84 21.96 -9.33
C ALA A 34 39.21 23.33 -8.74
N GLY A 35 39.68 23.34 -7.49
CA GLY A 35 40.42 24.44 -6.90
C GLY A 35 39.54 25.48 -6.20
N ASP A 36 39.39 25.34 -4.89
CA ASP A 36 39.84 26.35 -3.93
C ASP A 36 39.69 25.79 -2.51
N THR A 37 40.63 26.12 -1.63
CA THR A 37 40.60 25.76 -0.21
C THR A 37 39.35 26.34 0.45
N VAL A 38 38.40 25.46 0.77
CA VAL A 38 37.14 25.81 1.41
C VAL A 38 37.30 25.80 2.94
N THR A 39 37.02 26.94 3.56
CA THR A 39 37.04 27.13 5.02
C THR A 39 35.78 26.57 5.69
N ALA A 40 35.85 26.31 7.00
CA ALA A 40 34.90 25.52 7.80
C ALA A 40 33.44 26.03 7.90
N GLU A 41 33.05 27.02 7.09
CA GLU A 41 31.69 27.59 7.06
C GLU A 41 30.91 27.27 5.76
N GLN A 42 31.48 26.47 4.86
CA GLN A 42 30.85 25.97 3.63
C GLN A 42 30.53 24.46 3.65
N THR A 43 30.65 23.79 4.79
CA THR A 43 30.45 22.33 4.98
C THR A 43 28.99 21.85 4.92
N ASP A 44 28.01 22.72 4.62
CA ASP A 44 26.58 22.40 4.78
C ASP A 44 25.80 22.21 3.45
N LYS A 45 26.47 22.20 2.30
CA LYS A 45 25.85 21.87 1.00
C LYS A 45 26.82 21.15 0.07
N SER A 46 26.96 19.84 0.26
CA SER A 46 27.51 18.95 -0.77
C SER A 46 26.34 18.37 -1.56
N GLU A 47 26.34 18.63 -2.87
CA GLU A 47 25.44 17.99 -3.84
C GLU A 47 25.94 16.55 -4.00
N VAL A 48 25.29 15.59 -3.35
CA VAL A 48 25.72 14.18 -3.39
C VAL A 48 24.92 13.46 -4.47
N HIS A 49 25.64 13.01 -5.49
CA HIS A 49 25.13 12.04 -6.45
C HIS A 49 25.25 10.65 -5.82
N ILE A 50 24.13 10.03 -5.51
CA ILE A 50 24.12 8.62 -5.09
C ILE A 50 24.08 7.78 -6.37
N ARG A 51 25.00 6.83 -6.49
CA ARG A 51 24.87 5.77 -7.50
C ARG A 51 24.45 4.47 -6.87
N TYR A 52 23.44 3.87 -7.46
CA TYR A 52 23.09 2.48 -7.21
C TYR A 52 23.42 1.64 -8.44
N ASN A 53 24.00 0.48 -8.19
CA ASN A 53 24.32 -0.52 -9.19
C ASN A 53 23.17 -1.56 -9.19
N ASN A 54 22.65 -1.95 -10.37
CA ASN A 54 21.47 -2.83 -10.59
C ASN A 54 21.56 -4.34 -10.23
N LEU A 55 21.88 -4.82 -9.03
CA LEU A 55 22.03 -6.25 -8.65
C LEU A 55 21.92 -7.37 -9.75
N ASN A 56 22.93 -7.56 -10.60
CA ASN A 56 23.05 -8.77 -11.46
C ASN A 56 24.07 -9.72 -10.84
N PRO A 57 23.74 -10.97 -10.51
CA PRO A 57 24.71 -11.90 -9.93
C PRO A 57 25.84 -12.16 -10.93
N ALA A 58 27.09 -12.04 -10.49
CA ALA A 58 28.26 -12.48 -11.26
C ALA A 58 28.17 -14.00 -11.48
N GLU A 59 28.55 -14.47 -12.66
CA GLU A 59 28.47 -15.88 -13.06
C GLU A 59 29.31 -16.81 -12.15
N ASP A 60 30.24 -16.26 -11.37
CA ASP A 60 31.11 -16.96 -10.43
C ASP A 60 30.66 -16.87 -8.96
N GLY A 61 29.56 -16.17 -8.67
CA GLY A 61 29.06 -15.98 -7.31
C GLY A 61 29.86 -15.00 -6.44
N SER A 62 30.79 -14.23 -7.01
CA SER A 62 31.68 -13.33 -6.26
C SER A 62 31.12 -11.93 -5.96
N GLY A 63 29.93 -11.59 -6.47
CA GLY A 63 29.32 -10.26 -6.28
C GLY A 63 28.39 -9.87 -7.41
N PHE A 64 27.99 -8.58 -7.48
CA PHE A 64 27.08 -8.05 -8.49
C PHE A 64 27.76 -6.95 -9.34
N ASP A 65 27.67 -6.97 -10.68
CA ASP A 65 28.41 -6.03 -11.59
C ASP A 65 27.52 -5.25 -12.59
N LEU A 66 27.60 -3.90 -12.61
CA LEU A 66 26.42 -3.06 -12.86
C LEU A 66 26.58 -1.61 -13.39
N ASN A 67 25.61 -1.23 -14.24
CA ASN A 67 25.37 0.11 -14.80
C ASN A 67 24.87 1.15 -13.77
N GLN A 68 25.20 2.43 -14.03
CA GLN A 68 25.10 3.58 -13.12
C GLN A 68 23.70 4.25 -13.13
N TYR A 69 23.12 4.51 -11.94
CA TYR A 69 21.89 5.31 -11.79
C TYR A 69 22.12 6.54 -10.91
N ASP A 70 21.73 7.73 -11.36
CA ASP A 70 21.83 8.97 -10.59
C ASP A 70 20.58 9.20 -9.73
N VAL A 71 20.72 9.09 -8.40
CA VAL A 71 19.70 9.55 -7.45
C VAL A 71 20.04 11.00 -7.15
N GLY A 72 19.39 11.94 -7.85
CA GLY A 72 19.69 13.37 -7.73
C GLY A 72 19.67 13.93 -6.30
N ASP A 73 20.08 15.18 -6.12
CA ASP A 73 20.47 15.85 -4.86
C ASP A 73 19.88 15.25 -3.57
N TYR A 74 20.65 14.40 -2.90
CA TYR A 74 20.35 13.91 -1.55
C TYR A 74 21.40 14.41 -0.56
N PHE A 75 20.96 14.92 0.60
CA PHE A 75 21.88 15.38 1.64
C PHE A 75 22.27 14.21 2.55
N LEU A 76 23.49 13.70 2.38
CA LEU A 76 24.07 12.73 3.32
C LEU A 76 24.45 13.40 4.63
N THR A 77 24.18 12.71 5.74
CA THR A 77 24.69 13.02 7.07
C THR A 77 25.38 11.78 7.65
N ALA A 78 26.17 11.95 8.71
CA ALA A 78 26.80 10.83 9.42
C ALA A 78 25.80 9.84 10.06
N ASP A 79 24.51 10.18 10.08
CA ASP A 79 23.42 9.35 10.59
C ASP A 79 22.52 8.79 9.47
N THR A 80 22.83 9.06 8.20
CA THR A 80 22.07 8.50 7.07
C THR A 80 22.14 6.99 7.08
N THR A 81 20.98 6.35 7.03
CA THR A 81 20.85 4.90 6.96
C THR A 81 20.62 4.42 5.52
N VAL A 82 20.82 3.13 5.28
CA VAL A 82 20.47 2.50 3.99
C VAL A 82 18.98 2.67 3.68
N GLY A 83 18.13 2.65 4.72
CA GLY A 83 16.70 2.91 4.56
C GLY A 83 16.41 4.31 4.04
N ASP A 84 17.13 5.32 4.53
CA ASP A 84 17.01 6.69 4.05
C ASP A 84 17.44 6.82 2.57
N LEU A 85 18.49 6.09 2.16
CA LEU A 85 18.91 6.00 0.75
C LEU A 85 17.83 5.35 -0.11
N PHE A 86 17.20 4.26 0.35
CA PHE A 86 16.11 3.61 -0.37
C PHE A 86 14.88 4.50 -0.51
N ASP A 87 14.55 5.28 0.53
CA ASP A 87 13.43 6.23 0.51
C ASP A 87 13.70 7.43 -0.42
N ALA A 88 14.96 7.76 -0.67
CA ALA A 88 15.36 8.81 -1.61
C ALA A 88 15.15 8.42 -3.09
N LEU A 89 15.12 7.12 -3.40
CA LEU A 89 15.02 6.63 -4.77
C LEU A 89 13.73 7.11 -5.47
N PRO A 90 13.77 7.45 -6.77
CA PRO A 90 12.59 7.85 -7.54
C PRO A 90 11.42 6.85 -7.46
N ILE A 91 11.75 5.54 -7.40
CA ILE A 91 10.76 4.47 -7.26
C ILE A 91 9.94 4.61 -5.96
N ALA A 92 10.57 4.99 -4.85
CA ALA A 92 9.90 5.18 -3.56
C ALA A 92 8.96 6.40 -3.62
N LYS A 93 9.38 7.47 -4.31
CA LYS A 93 8.55 8.65 -4.60
C LYS A 93 7.32 8.31 -5.45
N ALA A 94 7.43 7.30 -6.32
CA ALA A 94 6.31 6.76 -7.12
C ALA A 94 5.39 5.80 -6.33
N GLY A 95 5.73 5.48 -5.07
CA GLY A 95 4.94 4.61 -4.20
C GLY A 95 5.33 3.12 -4.26
N VAL A 96 6.42 2.77 -4.93
CA VAL A 96 6.99 1.42 -4.98
C VAL A 96 8.29 1.40 -4.16
N THR A 97 8.32 0.66 -3.06
CA THR A 97 9.51 0.63 -2.19
C THR A 97 10.47 -0.48 -2.60
N MET A 98 11.74 -0.38 -2.19
CA MET A 98 12.73 -1.44 -2.41
C MET A 98 12.28 -2.78 -1.82
N LYS A 99 11.66 -2.75 -0.62
CA LYS A 99 11.05 -3.93 0.01
C LYS A 99 10.04 -4.61 -0.92
N MET A 100 9.17 -3.83 -1.57
CA MET A 100 8.16 -4.37 -2.47
C MET A 100 8.80 -5.03 -3.69
N LEU A 101 9.84 -4.45 -4.27
CA LEU A 101 10.54 -5.02 -5.42
C LEU A 101 11.21 -6.36 -5.06
N TRP A 102 11.87 -6.45 -3.92
CA TRP A 102 12.51 -7.69 -3.48
C TRP A 102 11.51 -8.78 -3.07
N GLN A 103 10.40 -8.39 -2.44
CA GLN A 103 9.28 -9.31 -2.19
C GLN A 103 8.65 -9.80 -3.50
N PHE A 104 8.51 -8.92 -4.50
CA PHE A 104 8.04 -9.27 -5.84
C PHE A 104 8.95 -10.28 -6.53
N GLY A 105 10.25 -9.98 -6.63
CA GLY A 105 11.22 -10.89 -7.25
C GLY A 105 11.19 -12.26 -6.59
N SER A 106 11.28 -12.28 -5.25
CA SER A 106 11.25 -13.52 -4.49
C SER A 106 9.92 -14.27 -4.67
N GLY A 107 8.78 -13.60 -4.55
CA GLY A 107 7.47 -14.25 -4.65
C GLY A 107 7.26 -14.93 -5.99
N VAL A 108 7.62 -14.27 -7.10
CA VAL A 108 7.45 -14.80 -8.45
C VAL A 108 8.47 -15.90 -8.75
N ASN A 109 9.77 -15.68 -8.51
CA ASN A 109 10.81 -16.68 -8.80
C ASN A 109 10.65 -17.97 -8.00
N ASN A 110 10.19 -17.85 -6.76
CA ASN A 110 9.95 -19.01 -5.90
C ASN A 110 8.57 -19.64 -6.11
N ARG A 111 7.86 -19.23 -7.17
CA ARG A 111 6.54 -19.72 -7.57
C ARG A 111 5.47 -19.56 -6.48
N ILE A 112 5.69 -18.66 -5.52
CA ILE A 112 4.70 -18.28 -4.50
C ILE A 112 3.62 -17.41 -5.15
N TRP A 113 3.98 -16.55 -6.10
CA TRP A 113 3.09 -15.68 -6.88
C TRP A 113 3.16 -16.04 -8.36
N THR A 114 2.08 -15.78 -9.11
CA THR A 114 2.15 -15.64 -10.57
C THR A 114 2.72 -14.26 -10.94
N LYS A 115 3.10 -14.05 -12.21
CA LYS A 115 3.59 -12.75 -12.69
C LYS A 115 2.51 -11.67 -12.51
N GLU A 116 1.26 -12.01 -12.82
CA GLU A 116 0.09 -11.13 -12.73
C GLU A 116 -0.19 -10.73 -11.26
N GLN A 117 -0.14 -11.70 -10.34
CA GLN A 117 -0.28 -11.47 -8.91
C GLN A 117 0.83 -10.55 -8.38
N GLY A 118 2.06 -10.75 -8.85
CA GLY A 118 3.19 -9.88 -8.52
C GLY A 118 3.02 -8.45 -9.06
N ASN A 119 2.56 -8.29 -10.31
CA ASN A 119 2.28 -6.97 -10.88
C ASN A 119 1.17 -6.24 -10.11
N LYS A 120 0.13 -6.98 -9.72
CA LYS A 120 -0.92 -6.46 -8.82
C LYS A 120 -0.38 -6.04 -7.46
N PHE A 121 0.57 -6.79 -6.88
CA PHE A 121 1.24 -6.43 -5.63
C PHE A 121 2.02 -5.12 -5.74
N LEU A 122 2.73 -4.92 -6.85
CA LEU A 122 3.45 -3.66 -7.14
C LEU A 122 2.50 -2.49 -7.47
N GLY A 123 1.22 -2.77 -7.74
CA GLY A 123 0.25 -1.76 -8.15
C GLY A 123 0.41 -1.29 -9.59
N VAL A 124 1.04 -2.09 -10.44
CA VAL A 124 1.22 -1.86 -11.88
C VAL A 124 0.21 -2.68 -12.70
N PRO A 125 -0.04 -2.35 -13.98
CA PRO A 125 -0.87 -3.18 -14.86
C PRO A 125 -0.40 -4.64 -14.93
N GLU A 126 -1.33 -5.60 -15.02
CA GLU A 126 -1.03 -7.04 -14.97
C GLU A 126 -0.12 -7.51 -16.11
N ASP A 127 -0.17 -6.84 -17.27
CA ASP A 127 0.63 -7.10 -18.47
C ASP A 127 2.00 -6.39 -18.46
N THR A 128 2.36 -5.70 -17.38
CA THR A 128 3.65 -5.00 -17.27
C THR A 128 4.81 -5.99 -17.36
N ASP A 129 5.79 -5.70 -18.22
CA ASP A 129 7.03 -6.46 -18.25
C ASP A 129 7.96 -6.05 -17.10
N THR A 130 8.19 -6.99 -16.20
CA THR A 130 8.98 -6.84 -14.97
C THR A 130 10.16 -7.82 -14.92
N SER A 131 10.53 -8.40 -16.07
CA SER A 131 11.53 -9.47 -16.15
C SER A 131 12.89 -9.06 -15.58
N ALA A 132 13.28 -7.79 -15.74
CA ALA A 132 14.52 -7.25 -15.16
C ALA A 132 14.55 -7.31 -13.62
N ILE A 133 13.41 -7.14 -12.94
CA ILE A 133 13.33 -7.24 -11.46
C ILE A 133 13.49 -8.69 -11.01
N LEU A 134 13.00 -9.65 -11.81
CA LEU A 134 13.06 -11.06 -11.46
C LEU A 134 14.50 -11.58 -11.42
N VAL A 135 15.39 -11.11 -12.28
CA VAL A 135 16.78 -11.60 -12.33
C VAL A 135 17.47 -11.50 -10.97
N VAL A 136 17.24 -10.41 -10.24
CA VAL A 136 17.89 -10.05 -8.96
C VAL A 136 17.75 -11.12 -7.87
N SER A 137 16.66 -11.88 -7.85
CA SER A 137 16.38 -12.85 -6.78
C SER A 137 16.31 -14.30 -7.27
N THR A 138 16.90 -14.58 -8.42
CA THR A 138 16.86 -15.93 -9.02
C THR A 138 17.58 -16.93 -8.11
N GLY A 139 16.89 -17.97 -7.64
CA GLY A 139 17.47 -18.96 -6.71
C GLY A 139 17.49 -18.54 -5.24
N TYR A 140 16.96 -17.36 -4.91
CA TYR A 140 16.93 -16.82 -3.56
C TYR A 140 15.51 -16.42 -3.12
N ALA A 141 15.27 -16.46 -1.82
CA ALA A 141 14.03 -16.08 -1.19
C ALA A 141 14.24 -14.90 -0.23
N PHE A 142 13.32 -13.93 -0.24
CA PHE A 142 13.41 -12.70 0.52
C PHE A 142 13.29 -12.99 2.03
N ASN A 143 14.21 -12.43 2.81
CA ASN A 143 14.25 -12.51 4.25
C ASN A 143 13.89 -11.13 4.84
N ALA A 144 12.68 -11.04 5.42
CA ALA A 144 12.16 -9.79 5.94
C ALA A 144 12.95 -9.28 7.16
N ASP A 145 13.51 -10.16 7.98
CA ASP A 145 14.27 -9.75 9.16
C ASP A 145 15.62 -9.15 8.75
N ARG A 146 16.33 -9.79 7.81
CA ARG A 146 17.56 -9.22 7.21
C ARG A 146 17.30 -7.88 6.54
N TYR A 147 16.16 -7.72 5.86
CA TYR A 147 15.79 -6.41 5.29
C TYR A 147 15.67 -5.34 6.36
N GLU A 148 15.02 -5.66 7.48
CA GLU A 148 14.84 -4.72 8.57
C GLU A 148 16.17 -4.38 9.26
N GLU A 149 17.13 -5.29 9.28
CA GLU A 149 18.51 -5.03 9.71
C GLU A 149 19.24 -4.10 8.74
N LEU A 150 19.24 -4.43 7.44
CA LEU A 150 19.87 -3.65 6.38
C LEU A 150 19.41 -2.19 6.38
N VAL A 151 18.11 -1.92 6.43
CA VAL A 151 17.61 -0.53 6.39
C VAL A 151 18.00 0.30 7.62
N ARG A 152 18.43 -0.34 8.71
CA ARG A 152 18.92 0.34 9.92
C ARG A 152 20.43 0.54 9.92
N GLU A 153 21.15 -0.11 9.00
CA GLU A 153 22.58 0.05 8.84
C GLU A 153 22.92 1.49 8.43
N LYS A 154 24.03 2.01 8.95
CA LYS A 154 24.53 3.32 8.55
C LYS A 154 25.16 3.19 7.17
N ALA A 155 24.84 4.11 6.27
CA ALA A 155 25.42 4.13 4.94
C ALA A 155 26.92 4.51 4.96
N LEU A 156 27.34 5.28 5.96
CA LEU A 156 28.73 5.71 6.16
C LEU A 156 29.31 5.07 7.41
N GLU A 157 30.58 4.68 7.36
CA GLU A 157 31.28 4.24 8.55
C GLU A 157 31.42 5.39 9.56
N PRO A 158 31.38 5.10 10.87
CA PRO A 158 31.59 6.13 11.89
C PRO A 158 32.94 6.83 11.72
N GLY A 159 32.90 8.14 11.48
CA GLY A 159 34.12 8.97 11.33
C GLY A 159 34.59 9.15 9.88
N SER A 160 33.93 8.55 8.89
CA SER A 160 34.20 8.86 7.48
C SER A 160 33.86 10.32 7.16
N GLN A 161 34.69 10.96 6.34
CA GLN A 161 34.35 12.24 5.74
C GLN A 161 33.25 12.05 4.69
N ILE A 162 32.31 13.00 4.59
CA ILE A 162 31.24 12.95 3.58
C ILE A 162 31.87 13.25 2.21
N PRO A 163 31.86 12.30 1.26
CA PRO A 163 32.49 12.53 -0.02
C PRO A 163 31.59 13.38 -0.93
N SER A 164 32.19 14.07 -1.90
CA SER A 164 31.46 14.80 -2.95
C SER A 164 30.72 13.87 -3.92
N ARG A 165 31.10 12.60 -3.98
CA ARG A 165 30.41 11.53 -4.70
C ARG A 165 30.38 10.29 -3.83
N PHE A 166 29.21 9.67 -3.71
CA PHE A 166 29.01 8.52 -2.83
C PHE A 166 28.38 7.35 -3.60
N ASP A 167 29.15 6.28 -3.75
CA ASP A 167 28.70 5.02 -4.35
C ASP A 167 28.45 4.03 -3.19
N TYR A 168 27.20 3.59 -3.02
CA TYR A 168 26.83 2.65 -1.96
C TYR A 168 26.64 1.24 -2.53
N PHE A 169 27.33 0.27 -1.92
CA PHE A 169 27.27 -1.13 -2.30
C PHE A 169 26.66 -1.94 -1.15
N ILE A 170 25.78 -2.88 -1.49
CA ILE A 170 25.27 -3.87 -0.55
C ILE A 170 26.01 -5.17 -0.88
N ASP A 171 26.82 -5.65 0.05
CA ASP A 171 27.51 -6.92 -0.13
C ASP A 171 26.50 -8.05 -0.29
N ALA A 172 26.88 -9.08 -1.06
CA ALA A 172 26.02 -10.23 -1.30
C ALA A 172 25.57 -10.93 0.00
N ASP A 173 26.40 -10.91 1.04
CA ASP A 173 26.07 -11.48 2.34
C ASP A 173 25.13 -10.59 3.18
N HIS A 174 25.11 -9.29 2.93
CA HIS A 174 24.23 -8.30 3.56
C HIS A 174 22.89 -8.15 2.82
N MET A 175 22.75 -8.77 1.65
CA MET A 175 21.50 -8.81 0.91
C MET A 175 20.39 -9.48 1.74
N PRO A 176 19.14 -8.99 1.65
CA PRO A 176 18.02 -9.53 2.43
C PRO A 176 17.41 -10.75 1.75
N PHE A 177 18.28 -11.68 1.37
CA PHE A 177 17.96 -12.88 0.63
C PHE A 177 18.65 -14.07 1.28
N GLU A 178 18.00 -15.21 1.19
CA GLU A 178 18.52 -16.51 1.61
C GLU A 178 18.39 -17.48 0.45
N LYS A 179 19.32 -18.41 0.31
CA LYS A 179 19.25 -19.40 -0.78
C LYS A 179 17.98 -20.22 -0.64
N ALA A 180 17.18 -20.30 -1.71
CA ALA A 180 15.92 -21.02 -1.71
C ALA A 180 16.15 -22.53 -1.91
N ASN A 181 16.70 -23.18 -0.89
CA ASN A 181 17.17 -24.57 -0.91
C ASN A 181 16.12 -25.62 -0.51
N LEU A 182 14.93 -25.21 -0.07
CA LEU A 182 13.84 -26.12 0.27
C LEU A 182 12.71 -26.01 -0.75
N THR A 183 12.23 -27.16 -1.19
CA THR A 183 11.09 -27.27 -2.11
C THR A 183 9.89 -27.87 -1.38
N LEU A 184 8.72 -27.26 -1.52
CA LEU A 184 7.45 -27.76 -1.01
C LEU A 184 6.52 -28.12 -2.17
N ASN A 185 5.75 -29.19 -2.02
CA ASN A 185 4.71 -29.62 -2.94
C ASN A 185 3.35 -29.42 -2.27
N LEU A 186 2.69 -28.31 -2.58
CA LEU A 186 1.45 -27.89 -1.96
C LEU A 186 0.27 -28.56 -2.65
N THR A 187 -0.49 -29.34 -1.90
CA THR A 187 -1.72 -29.96 -2.38
C THR A 187 -2.92 -29.30 -1.73
N TYR A 188 -3.89 -28.90 -2.53
CA TYR A 188 -5.17 -28.36 -2.06
C TYR A 188 -6.22 -29.45 -2.07
N LYS A 189 -6.94 -29.65 -0.96
CA LYS A 189 -8.00 -30.64 -0.83
C LYS A 189 -9.20 -30.10 -0.08
N MET A 190 -10.39 -30.54 -0.46
CA MET A 190 -11.61 -30.29 0.31
C MET A 190 -11.70 -31.30 1.46
N SER A 191 -12.15 -30.87 2.64
CA SER A 191 -12.25 -31.73 3.83
C SER A 191 -13.27 -32.86 3.66
N ASP A 192 -14.24 -32.67 2.77
CA ASP A 192 -15.29 -33.64 2.43
C ASP A 192 -14.87 -34.61 1.29
N GLY A 193 -13.63 -34.50 0.81
CA GLY A 193 -13.10 -35.33 -0.28
C GLY A 193 -13.56 -34.93 -1.68
N SER A 194 -14.36 -33.87 -1.82
CA SER A 194 -14.73 -33.34 -3.14
C SER A 194 -13.51 -32.74 -3.87
N VAL A 195 -13.60 -32.70 -5.20
CA VAL A 195 -12.61 -32.02 -6.03
C VAL A 195 -12.61 -30.52 -5.75
N VAL A 196 -11.43 -29.92 -5.75
CA VAL A 196 -11.30 -28.46 -5.60
C VAL A 196 -12.02 -27.75 -6.75
N PRO A 197 -12.73 -26.62 -6.51
CA PRO A 197 -13.48 -25.94 -7.58
C PRO A 197 -12.53 -25.38 -8.64
N GLU A 198 -12.57 -25.90 -9.86
CA GLU A 198 -11.66 -25.55 -10.96
C GLU A 198 -11.55 -24.02 -11.13
N LYS A 199 -12.69 -23.32 -11.22
CA LYS A 199 -12.77 -21.86 -11.38
C LYS A 199 -12.05 -21.03 -10.30
N ASP A 200 -11.99 -21.50 -9.06
CA ASP A 200 -11.31 -20.81 -7.96
C ASP A 200 -9.80 -21.16 -7.89
N PHE A 201 -9.38 -22.13 -8.72
CA PHE A 201 -8.03 -22.67 -8.85
C PHE A 201 -7.50 -22.61 -10.30
N ASP A 202 -8.17 -21.92 -11.24
CA ASP A 202 -7.78 -21.87 -12.66
C ASP A 202 -6.32 -21.39 -12.84
N ASP A 203 -5.85 -20.52 -11.94
CA ASP A 203 -4.48 -19.99 -11.91
C ASP A 203 -3.50 -20.79 -11.01
N TYR A 204 -3.96 -21.90 -10.41
CA TYR A 204 -3.27 -22.63 -9.35
C TYR A 204 -3.03 -24.11 -9.74
N GLN A 205 -1.77 -24.46 -9.99
CA GLN A 205 -1.36 -25.86 -10.12
C GLN A 205 -1.69 -26.63 -8.83
N ASN A 206 -2.24 -27.84 -8.94
CA ASN A 206 -2.50 -28.72 -7.81
C ASN A 206 -1.98 -30.14 -8.12
N PRO A 207 -0.82 -30.55 -7.58
CA PRO A 207 -0.06 -29.85 -6.56
C PRO A 207 0.80 -28.71 -7.12
N ARG A 208 1.02 -27.65 -6.33
CA ARG A 208 1.89 -26.52 -6.65
C ARG A 208 3.27 -26.71 -6.05
N VAL A 209 4.31 -26.62 -6.86
CA VAL A 209 5.69 -26.66 -6.38
C VAL A 209 6.18 -25.24 -6.10
N ILE A 210 6.59 -24.97 -4.87
CA ILE A 210 7.17 -23.69 -4.46
C ILE A 210 8.52 -23.91 -3.78
N THR A 211 9.37 -22.88 -3.78
CA THR A 211 10.68 -22.90 -3.14
C THR A 211 10.79 -21.85 -2.03
N GLY A 212 11.74 -22.03 -1.13
CA GLY A 212 12.01 -21.14 0.00
C GLY A 212 13.26 -21.57 0.74
N TYR A 213 13.62 -20.86 1.80
CA TYR A 213 14.80 -21.18 2.62
C TYR A 213 14.42 -21.91 3.91
N SER A 214 15.36 -22.65 4.49
CA SER A 214 15.17 -23.35 5.77
C SER A 214 14.83 -22.40 6.90
N GLY A 215 13.73 -22.68 7.61
CA GLY A 215 13.19 -21.83 8.68
C GLY A 215 12.26 -20.71 8.18
N GLN A 216 12.12 -20.51 6.86
CA GLN A 216 11.24 -19.48 6.32
C GLN A 216 9.79 -19.74 6.71
N VAL A 217 9.08 -18.68 7.10
CA VAL A 217 7.64 -18.70 7.27
C VAL A 217 7.02 -17.65 6.34
N TYR A 218 6.35 -18.13 5.29
CA TYR A 218 5.61 -17.28 4.38
C TYR A 218 4.19 -17.06 4.89
N MET A 219 3.83 -15.80 5.15
CA MET A 219 2.47 -15.39 5.52
C MET A 219 1.74 -14.93 4.26
N ASP A 220 0.68 -15.63 3.87
CA ASP A 220 -0.05 -15.32 2.64
C ASP A 220 -1.14 -14.27 2.88
N THR A 221 -0.72 -13.05 3.20
CA THR A 221 -1.65 -11.95 3.54
C THR A 221 -2.53 -11.50 2.38
N GLU A 222 -2.05 -11.69 1.15
CA GLU A 222 -2.75 -11.29 -0.08
C GLU A 222 -3.56 -12.44 -0.71
N HIS A 223 -3.47 -13.66 -0.17
CA HIS A 223 -4.13 -14.87 -0.67
C HIS A 223 -3.69 -15.29 -2.09
N PHE A 224 -2.42 -15.09 -2.42
CA PHE A 224 -1.84 -15.45 -3.72
C PHE A 224 -1.33 -16.89 -3.79
N LEU A 225 -1.11 -17.53 -2.63
CA LEU A 225 -0.69 -18.93 -2.53
C LEU A 225 -1.82 -19.85 -2.02
N ILE A 226 -2.67 -19.34 -1.15
CA ILE A 226 -3.80 -20.02 -0.50
C ILE A 226 -5.06 -19.24 -0.91
N PRO A 227 -5.70 -19.64 -2.02
CA PRO A 227 -6.83 -18.90 -2.57
C PRO A 227 -8.03 -18.90 -1.61
N HIS A 228 -8.76 -17.80 -1.62
CA HIS A 228 -10.00 -17.69 -0.86
C HIS A 228 -11.16 -18.31 -1.64
N ILE A 229 -11.63 -19.48 -1.20
CA ILE A 229 -12.83 -20.13 -1.75
C ILE A 229 -14.07 -19.63 -1.00
N GLN A 230 -15.09 -19.14 -1.72
CA GLN A 230 -16.34 -18.72 -1.10
C GLN A 230 -17.03 -19.90 -0.39
N GLY A 231 -17.30 -19.76 0.90
CA GLY A 231 -18.01 -20.78 1.68
C GLY A 231 -17.10 -21.88 2.26
N TYR A 232 -15.78 -21.79 2.07
CA TYR A 232 -14.81 -22.68 2.72
C TYR A 232 -13.74 -21.89 3.47
N THR A 233 -13.07 -22.52 4.43
CA THR A 233 -11.94 -21.97 5.17
C THR A 233 -10.75 -22.92 5.04
N ALA A 234 -9.61 -22.41 4.58
CA ALA A 234 -8.35 -23.16 4.63
C ALA A 234 -7.90 -23.36 6.09
N ASN A 235 -7.25 -24.47 6.38
CA ASN A 235 -6.70 -24.78 7.70
C ASN A 235 -5.55 -23.86 8.15
N THR A 236 -4.96 -23.09 7.23
CA THR A 236 -3.83 -22.18 7.49
C THR A 236 -3.84 -21.02 6.51
N ASP A 237 -3.24 -19.89 6.90
CA ASP A 237 -2.94 -18.70 6.09
C ASP A 237 -1.42 -18.49 5.91
N LYS A 238 -0.62 -19.49 6.32
CA LYS A 238 0.83 -19.48 6.26
C LYS A 238 1.39 -20.82 5.79
N VAL A 239 2.61 -20.77 5.26
CA VAL A 239 3.40 -21.94 4.86
C VAL A 239 4.78 -21.84 5.51
N SER A 240 5.24 -22.93 6.13
CA SER A 240 6.51 -22.99 6.84
C SER A 240 7.46 -23.97 6.17
N PHE A 241 8.64 -23.48 5.81
CA PHE A 241 9.74 -24.24 5.22
C PHE A 241 10.62 -24.80 6.34
N VAL A 242 10.13 -25.87 7.01
CA VAL A 242 10.85 -26.50 8.13
C VAL A 242 11.62 -27.73 7.64
N GLN A 243 12.92 -27.77 7.97
CA GLN A 243 13.82 -28.89 7.70
C GLN A 243 13.70 -29.93 8.83
N GLU A 244 12.91 -30.97 8.60
CA GLU A 244 12.98 -32.20 9.40
C GLU A 244 13.27 -33.33 8.42
N GLN A 245 14.48 -33.88 8.49
CA GLN A 245 14.97 -35.06 7.74
C GLN A 245 14.56 -35.09 6.26
N ALA A 246 14.93 -34.06 5.48
CA ALA A 246 14.70 -34.04 4.04
C ALA A 246 15.97 -34.44 3.29
N ASP A 247 15.81 -35.44 2.42
CA ASP A 247 16.70 -35.74 1.29
C ASP A 247 16.66 -34.53 0.33
N GLU A 248 17.81 -33.92 0.03
CA GLU A 248 17.93 -32.66 -0.74
C GLU A 248 17.28 -32.72 -2.13
N THR A 249 16.92 -33.93 -2.58
CA THR A 249 16.40 -34.23 -3.90
C THR A 249 14.87 -34.28 -3.99
N ARG A 250 14.11 -34.18 -2.88
CA ARG A 250 12.64 -34.40 -2.91
C ARG A 250 11.82 -33.29 -2.26
N ALA A 251 10.84 -32.76 -3.00
CA ALA A 251 9.89 -31.76 -2.51
C ALA A 251 9.03 -32.29 -1.34
N LYS A 252 8.94 -31.52 -0.25
CA LYS A 252 8.18 -31.88 0.95
C LYS A 252 6.68 -31.68 0.73
N PRO A 253 5.81 -32.67 1.01
CA PRO A 253 4.38 -32.52 0.84
C PRO A 253 3.80 -31.58 1.91
N VAL A 254 2.97 -30.62 1.48
CA VAL A 254 2.17 -29.76 2.36
C VAL A 254 0.73 -29.83 1.89
N THR A 255 -0.20 -30.17 2.79
CA THR A 255 -1.62 -30.23 2.44
C THR A 255 -2.37 -29.06 3.04
N ILE A 256 -3.04 -28.29 2.19
CA ILE A 256 -3.99 -27.24 2.57
C ILE A 256 -5.39 -27.81 2.44
N THR A 257 -6.09 -27.91 3.57
CA THR A 257 -7.42 -28.52 3.64
C THR A 257 -8.46 -27.42 3.79
N TYR A 258 -9.42 -27.38 2.87
CA TYR A 258 -10.55 -26.48 2.88
C TYR A 258 -11.75 -27.13 3.55
N THR A 259 -12.17 -26.58 4.67
CA THR A 259 -13.35 -27.06 5.39
C THR A 259 -14.56 -26.22 5.01
N LYS A 260 -15.68 -26.87 4.67
CA LYS A 260 -16.93 -26.19 4.38
C LYS A 260 -17.37 -25.39 5.60
N ASN A 261 -17.61 -24.10 5.40
CA ASN A 261 -18.12 -23.26 6.47
C ASN A 261 -19.53 -23.76 6.82
N PRO A 262 -19.86 -23.92 8.11
CA PRO A 262 -21.16 -24.45 8.51
C PRO A 262 -22.29 -23.61 7.89
N SER A 263 -23.18 -24.29 7.16
CA SER A 263 -24.37 -23.69 6.56
C SER A 263 -25.40 -23.45 7.66
N VAL A 264 -25.69 -22.19 7.97
CA VAL A 264 -26.76 -21.83 8.90
C VAL A 264 -28.08 -21.77 8.10
N PRO A 265 -29.14 -22.50 8.49
CA PRO A 265 -30.45 -22.40 7.88
C PRO A 265 -31.02 -20.99 8.09
N SER A 266 -31.62 -20.44 7.05
CA SER A 266 -32.40 -19.21 7.13
C SER A 266 -33.74 -19.50 7.81
N SER A 267 -33.87 -19.21 9.09
CA SER A 267 -35.18 -19.12 9.74
C SER A 267 -35.19 -18.10 10.88
N SER A 268 -36.32 -17.41 10.93
CA SER A 268 -36.80 -16.40 11.87
C SER A 268 -36.61 -16.70 13.36
N GLU A 269 -36.28 -15.63 14.08
CA GLU A 269 -36.56 -15.31 15.49
C GLU A 269 -36.06 -16.23 16.64
N THR A 270 -35.38 -15.54 17.57
CA THR A 270 -35.24 -15.79 19.02
C THR A 270 -34.39 -16.98 19.50
N GLY A 271 -33.19 -16.67 20.02
CA GLY A 271 -32.43 -17.56 20.91
C GLY A 271 -30.91 -17.48 20.73
N ASN A 272 -30.19 -17.00 21.74
CA ASN A 272 -28.76 -16.71 21.78
C ASN A 272 -27.82 -17.88 21.38
N GLY A 273 -26.91 -17.63 20.42
CA GLY A 273 -25.72 -18.43 20.11
C GLY A 273 -24.80 -17.68 19.14
N VAL A 274 -23.59 -17.30 19.59
CA VAL A 274 -22.74 -16.25 18.97
C VAL A 274 -22.03 -16.74 17.70
N GLY A 275 -22.63 -16.48 16.54
CA GLY A 275 -21.96 -16.51 15.24
C GLY A 275 -21.14 -15.22 15.02
N SER A 276 -19.81 -15.34 14.87
CA SER A 276 -18.93 -14.18 14.63
C SER A 276 -19.12 -13.60 13.22
N SER A 277 -20.09 -12.71 13.04
CA SER A 277 -20.20 -11.89 11.83
C SER A 277 -18.99 -10.95 11.75
N SER A 278 -18.10 -11.11 10.76
CA SER A 278 -17.03 -10.12 10.55
C SER A 278 -17.60 -8.80 10.03
N PHE A 279 -17.00 -7.67 10.38
CA PHE A 279 -17.41 -6.36 9.86
C PHE A 279 -16.23 -5.38 9.85
N LYS A 280 -16.35 -4.31 9.06
CA LYS A 280 -15.32 -3.26 9.03
C LYS A 280 -15.70 -2.07 9.92
N VAL A 281 -14.75 -1.57 10.68
CA VAL A 281 -14.86 -0.31 11.43
C VAL A 281 -13.80 0.68 10.96
N TYR A 282 -14.05 1.97 11.15
CA TYR A 282 -13.05 3.02 10.95
C TYR A 282 -12.73 3.74 12.27
N GLY A 283 -11.49 4.23 12.40
CA GLY A 283 -11.04 5.03 13.54
C GLY A 283 -11.56 6.47 13.50
N LYS A 284 -12.15 6.95 14.60
CA LYS A 284 -12.63 8.32 14.80
C LYS A 284 -11.64 9.21 15.55
N GLN A 285 -10.77 8.60 16.36
CA GLN A 285 -9.81 9.27 17.22
C GLN A 285 -8.45 8.57 17.18
N LYS A 286 -7.46 9.16 17.82
CA LYS A 286 -6.18 8.49 18.09
C LYS A 286 -6.45 7.20 18.88
N LEU A 287 -5.91 6.09 18.41
CA LEU A 287 -5.99 4.80 19.09
C LEU A 287 -4.73 3.98 18.85
N TYR A 288 -4.54 2.93 19.65
CA TYR A 288 -3.48 1.95 19.47
C TYR A 288 -4.10 0.58 19.20
N ARG A 289 -3.37 -0.25 18.45
CA ARG A 289 -3.62 -1.68 18.28
C ARG A 289 -2.72 -2.45 19.25
N TYR A 290 -3.25 -3.50 19.85
CA TYR A 290 -2.59 -4.23 20.95
C TYR A 290 -2.54 -5.72 20.67
N LYS A 291 -1.48 -6.39 21.14
CA LYS A 291 -1.36 -7.85 21.05
C LYS A 291 -2.45 -8.56 21.87
N ASN A 292 -2.76 -8.04 23.07
CA ASN A 292 -3.67 -8.67 24.03
C ASN A 292 -4.87 -7.79 24.37
N VAL A 293 -5.94 -8.41 24.89
CA VAL A 293 -7.25 -7.79 25.19
C VAL A 293 -7.21 -6.71 26.29
N ASP A 294 -6.27 -6.81 27.23
CA ASP A 294 -6.20 -5.95 28.42
C ASP A 294 -5.49 -4.61 28.20
N PHE A 295 -4.81 -4.44 27.06
CA PHE A 295 -4.17 -3.20 26.60
C PHE A 295 -3.05 -2.68 27.52
N LYS A 296 -1.91 -3.37 27.56
CA LYS A 296 -0.72 -2.86 28.24
C LYS A 296 0.13 -1.99 27.32
N LYS A 297 0.87 -1.03 27.89
CA LYS A 297 1.68 -0.06 27.12
C LYS A 297 2.78 -0.75 26.29
N ASN A 298 3.41 -1.77 26.84
CA ASN A 298 4.45 -2.59 26.20
C ASN A 298 3.91 -3.57 25.14
N GLU A 299 2.58 -3.76 25.05
CA GLU A 299 1.92 -4.65 24.08
C GLU A 299 1.35 -3.88 22.88
N ARG A 300 1.64 -2.58 22.76
CA ARG A 300 1.21 -1.75 21.63
C ARG A 300 1.95 -2.19 20.37
N VAL A 301 1.18 -2.57 19.34
CA VAL A 301 1.70 -2.97 18.03
C VAL A 301 1.84 -1.76 17.12
N GLN A 302 0.82 -0.90 17.08
CA GLN A 302 0.80 0.25 16.17
C GLN A 302 -0.02 1.40 16.73
N LYS A 303 0.45 2.62 16.50
CA LYS A 303 -0.26 3.87 16.80
C LYS A 303 -0.98 4.36 15.56
N TYR A 304 -2.23 4.77 15.72
CA TYR A 304 -3.00 5.47 14.71
C TYR A 304 -3.34 6.87 15.21
N VAL A 305 -2.96 7.91 14.46
CA VAL A 305 -3.38 9.27 14.76
C VAL A 305 -4.84 9.48 14.35
N LYS A 306 -5.46 10.55 14.88
CA LYS A 306 -6.76 10.99 14.40
C LYS A 306 -6.63 11.44 12.95
N LYS A 307 -7.48 10.90 12.08
CA LYS A 307 -7.57 11.25 10.66
C LYS A 307 -8.93 11.82 10.30
N PRO A 308 -9.02 12.67 9.26
CA PRO A 308 -10.28 12.94 8.58
C PRO A 308 -10.93 11.63 8.13
N ARG A 309 -12.26 11.54 8.14
CA ARG A 309 -13.00 10.30 7.87
C ARG A 309 -12.61 9.64 6.54
N ILE A 310 -12.26 10.43 5.51
CA ILE A 310 -11.85 9.93 4.20
C ILE A 310 -10.56 9.09 4.20
N TYR A 311 -9.71 9.28 5.20
CA TYR A 311 -8.44 8.55 5.41
C TYR A 311 -8.38 7.88 6.79
N ALA A 312 -9.52 7.72 7.44
CA ALA A 312 -9.56 7.03 8.73
C ALA A 312 -9.02 5.60 8.57
N PRO A 313 -8.19 5.11 9.51
CA PRO A 313 -7.73 3.73 9.48
C PRO A 313 -8.93 2.79 9.54
N ILE A 314 -8.92 1.75 8.72
CA ILE A 314 -9.99 0.78 8.58
C ILE A 314 -9.51 -0.55 9.16
N PHE A 315 -10.36 -1.21 9.93
CA PHE A 315 -10.06 -2.47 10.59
C PHE A 315 -11.13 -3.52 10.27
N LYS A 316 -10.70 -4.73 9.90
CA LYS A 316 -11.56 -5.91 9.76
C LYS A 316 -11.70 -6.57 11.13
N VAL A 317 -12.87 -6.42 11.73
CA VAL A 317 -13.25 -7.04 13.00
C VAL A 317 -13.77 -8.44 12.70
N VAL A 318 -13.26 -9.43 13.42
CA VAL A 318 -13.69 -10.84 13.32
C VAL A 318 -14.27 -11.36 14.62
N GLY A 319 -14.22 -10.57 15.71
CA GLY A 319 -14.82 -10.93 16.98
C GLY A 319 -14.86 -9.76 17.96
N THR A 320 -15.54 -9.99 19.07
CA THR A 320 -15.57 -9.08 20.22
C THR A 320 -14.96 -9.75 21.43
N ALA A 321 -14.32 -8.98 22.30
CA ALA A 321 -13.79 -9.45 23.56
C ALA A 321 -14.01 -8.39 24.64
N THR A 322 -13.87 -8.78 25.90
CA THR A 322 -13.97 -7.87 27.05
C THR A 322 -12.68 -7.98 27.84
N SER A 323 -12.03 -6.85 28.15
CA SER A 323 -10.85 -6.85 29.03
C SER A 323 -11.24 -7.30 30.43
N LYS A 324 -10.27 -7.69 31.26
CA LYS A 324 -10.47 -7.95 32.71
C LYS A 324 -11.19 -6.80 33.43
N ALA A 325 -10.92 -5.56 33.03
CA ALA A 325 -11.58 -4.36 33.56
C ALA A 325 -12.94 -4.03 32.91
N GLY A 326 -13.60 -4.98 32.23
CA GLY A 326 -14.95 -4.78 31.65
C GLY A 326 -15.02 -3.93 30.38
N ASN A 327 -13.91 -3.44 29.83
CA ASN A 327 -13.92 -2.62 28.62
C ASN A 327 -14.11 -3.46 27.34
N PRO A 328 -15.00 -3.06 26.42
CA PRO A 328 -15.24 -3.81 25.19
C PRO A 328 -14.11 -3.59 24.17
N ARG A 329 -13.71 -4.67 23.51
CA ARG A 329 -12.63 -4.75 22.52
C ARG A 329 -13.13 -5.41 21.24
N TYR A 330 -12.58 -5.00 20.11
CA TYR A 330 -12.70 -5.73 18.86
C TYR A 330 -11.43 -6.56 18.64
N LYS A 331 -11.62 -7.84 18.29
CA LYS A 331 -10.58 -8.71 17.77
C LYS A 331 -10.50 -8.54 16.26
N LEU A 332 -9.31 -8.27 15.76
CA LEU A 332 -9.01 -8.08 14.35
C LEU A 332 -8.64 -9.40 13.68
N SER A 333 -8.68 -9.44 12.35
CA SER A 333 -8.35 -10.65 11.58
C SER A 333 -6.92 -11.16 11.80
N ASP A 334 -5.99 -10.27 12.15
CA ASP A 334 -4.58 -10.59 12.47
C ASP A 334 -4.39 -11.06 13.93
N GLY A 335 -5.49 -11.31 14.66
CA GLY A 335 -5.45 -11.74 16.06
C GLY A 335 -5.23 -10.62 17.08
N THR A 336 -4.95 -9.39 16.64
CA THR A 336 -4.74 -8.23 17.53
C THR A 336 -6.05 -7.58 17.95
N TYR A 337 -5.98 -6.58 18.84
CA TYR A 337 -7.14 -5.96 19.45
C TYR A 337 -7.13 -4.42 19.33
N ILE A 338 -8.31 -3.83 19.15
CA ILE A 338 -8.58 -2.39 19.24
C ILE A 338 -9.78 -2.12 20.14
N THR A 339 -9.90 -0.88 20.62
CA THR A 339 -11.05 -0.47 21.44
C THR A 339 -12.36 -0.58 20.64
N ALA A 340 -13.42 -1.11 21.26
CA ALA A 340 -14.76 -1.13 20.66
C ALA A 340 -15.62 0.08 21.06
N LYS A 341 -15.10 0.99 21.89
CA LYS A 341 -15.83 2.19 22.34
C LYS A 341 -16.24 3.05 21.15
N SER A 342 -17.51 3.41 21.06
CA SER A 342 -18.11 4.20 19.96
C SER A 342 -17.51 5.60 19.80
N ALA A 343 -16.87 6.14 20.85
CA ALA A 343 -16.09 7.37 20.80
C ALA A 343 -14.87 7.24 19.86
N TYR A 344 -14.25 6.06 19.80
CA TYR A 344 -13.00 5.80 19.09
C TYR A 344 -13.20 5.15 17.72
N VAL A 345 -14.25 4.36 17.55
CA VAL A 345 -14.50 3.59 16.31
C VAL A 345 -15.98 3.59 15.95
N ALA A 346 -16.28 3.38 14.66
CA ALA A 346 -17.65 3.15 14.18
C ALA A 346 -17.66 2.22 12.96
N LYS A 347 -18.78 1.54 12.71
CA LYS A 347 -18.97 0.72 11.49
C LYS A 347 -18.69 1.55 10.24
N LEU A 348 -17.89 0.99 9.33
CA LEU A 348 -17.44 1.62 8.09
C LEU A 348 -18.59 1.92 7.14
N TYR A 349 -19.55 1.00 7.02
CA TYR A 349 -20.64 1.07 6.06
C TYR A 349 -21.89 1.71 6.68
N TRP A 350 -22.61 2.52 5.89
CA TRP A 350 -23.95 2.98 6.24
C TRP A 350 -24.87 1.76 6.41
N GLN A 351 -25.64 1.73 7.51
CA GLN A 351 -26.44 0.56 7.89
C GLN A 351 -27.92 0.71 7.51
N LYS A 352 -28.37 1.94 7.29
CA LYS A 352 -29.76 2.29 6.95
C LYS A 352 -29.72 3.45 5.96
N MET A 353 -30.69 3.49 5.05
CA MET A 353 -30.90 4.62 4.16
C MET A 353 -31.73 5.66 4.90
N THR A 354 -31.20 6.88 5.04
CA THR A 354 -31.88 7.99 5.75
C THR A 354 -32.06 9.22 4.87
N THR A 355 -31.65 9.14 3.60
CA THR A 355 -31.68 10.20 2.61
C THR A 355 -31.75 9.58 1.22
N GLN A 356 -32.34 10.30 0.28
CA GLN A 356 -32.36 9.96 -1.14
C GLN A 356 -31.19 10.60 -1.90
N THR A 357 -30.30 11.33 -1.22
CA THR A 357 -29.12 11.94 -1.84
C THR A 357 -27.89 11.71 -0.98
N MET A 358 -26.86 11.14 -1.60
CA MET A 358 -25.53 10.96 -1.03
C MET A 358 -24.55 11.93 -1.69
N TYR A 359 -23.54 12.38 -0.95
CA TYR A 359 -22.50 13.26 -1.47
C TYR A 359 -21.16 12.54 -1.49
N VAL A 360 -20.44 12.63 -2.60
CA VAL A 360 -19.10 12.07 -2.75
C VAL A 360 -18.10 12.93 -1.97
N THR A 361 -17.34 12.33 -1.05
CA THR A 361 -16.35 13.04 -0.22
C THR A 361 -14.91 12.67 -0.49
N ASN A 362 -14.64 11.51 -1.10
CA ASN A 362 -13.28 11.07 -1.37
C ASN A 362 -12.65 11.94 -2.49
N PRO A 363 -11.40 12.44 -2.31
CA PRO A 363 -10.72 13.27 -3.31
C PRO A 363 -10.47 12.55 -4.65
N LYS A 364 -10.35 11.22 -4.62
CA LYS A 364 -10.25 10.38 -5.83
C LYS A 364 -11.62 10.10 -6.48
N GLY A 365 -12.71 10.62 -5.91
CA GLY A 365 -14.07 10.37 -6.35
C GLY A 365 -14.61 9.01 -5.94
N VAL A 366 -15.73 8.61 -6.53
CA VAL A 366 -16.38 7.32 -6.32
C VAL A 366 -16.67 6.68 -7.68
N LYS A 367 -16.31 5.40 -7.83
CA LYS A 367 -16.65 4.61 -9.02
C LYS A 367 -18.11 4.17 -8.96
N THR A 368 -18.75 4.10 -10.12
CA THR A 368 -20.06 3.48 -10.33
C THR A 368 -19.89 2.09 -10.94
N HIS A 369 -20.83 1.20 -10.66
CA HIS A 369 -20.76 -0.21 -11.02
C HIS A 369 -22.13 -0.69 -11.52
N ALA A 370 -22.16 -1.56 -12.52
CA ALA A 370 -23.37 -2.27 -12.96
C ALA A 370 -23.82 -3.27 -11.91
N THR A 371 -22.88 -3.88 -11.20
CA THR A 371 -23.14 -4.98 -10.28
C THR A 371 -22.82 -4.62 -8.83
N THR A 372 -23.38 -5.37 -7.89
CA THR A 372 -23.14 -5.16 -6.46
C THR A 372 -21.79 -5.69 -5.97
N THR A 373 -21.14 -6.57 -6.75
CA THR A 373 -19.83 -7.17 -6.43
C THR A 373 -18.66 -6.21 -6.69
N PHE A 374 -18.86 -5.23 -7.58
CA PHE A 374 -17.86 -4.23 -8.00
C PHE A 374 -16.68 -4.81 -8.80
N ASN A 375 -16.94 -5.89 -9.57
CA ASN A 375 -15.95 -6.47 -10.48
C ASN A 375 -15.81 -5.66 -11.78
N ASP A 376 -16.74 -4.74 -12.03
CA ASP A 376 -16.77 -3.85 -13.18
C ASP A 376 -16.45 -2.40 -12.80
N GLN A 377 -16.35 -1.48 -13.76
CA GLN A 377 -16.32 -0.04 -13.50
C GLN A 377 -16.93 0.71 -14.69
N ILE A 378 -18.07 1.36 -14.49
CA ILE A 378 -18.74 2.11 -15.56
C ILE A 378 -18.18 3.52 -15.67
N SER A 379 -18.22 4.28 -14.57
CA SER A 379 -17.81 5.68 -14.56
C SER A 379 -17.30 6.12 -13.19
N ARG A 380 -16.92 7.39 -13.08
CA ARG A 380 -16.39 7.98 -11.83
C ARG A 380 -17.06 9.31 -11.54
N LEU A 381 -17.69 9.38 -10.38
CA LEU A 381 -18.28 10.58 -9.81
C LEU A 381 -17.20 11.38 -9.07
N LYS A 382 -17.16 12.69 -9.30
CA LYS A 382 -16.15 13.58 -8.72
C LYS A 382 -16.50 13.93 -7.27
N GLN A 383 -15.51 14.38 -6.51
CA GLN A 383 -15.73 14.90 -5.17
C GLN A 383 -16.74 16.06 -5.19
N GLY A 384 -17.67 16.05 -4.23
CA GLY A 384 -18.74 17.04 -4.12
C GLY A 384 -19.99 16.73 -4.95
N THR A 385 -19.96 15.74 -5.84
CA THR A 385 -21.15 15.33 -6.60
C THR A 385 -22.26 14.88 -5.65
N ALA A 386 -23.46 15.45 -5.84
CA ALA A 386 -24.70 14.97 -5.25
C ALA A 386 -25.21 13.80 -6.10
N VAL A 387 -25.43 12.66 -5.46
CA VAL A 387 -25.79 11.40 -6.10
C VAL A 387 -27.17 10.99 -5.59
N PRO A 388 -28.21 11.03 -6.45
CA PRO A 388 -29.49 10.43 -6.14
C PRO A 388 -29.33 8.94 -5.88
N VAL A 389 -29.99 8.43 -4.86
CA VAL A 389 -29.97 7.02 -4.47
C VAL A 389 -31.38 6.54 -4.18
N THR A 390 -31.71 5.33 -4.64
CA THR A 390 -33.06 4.74 -4.53
C THR A 390 -33.13 3.67 -3.45
N LYS A 391 -32.03 2.94 -3.24
CA LYS A 391 -31.98 1.79 -2.32
C LYS A 391 -30.61 1.65 -1.67
N LEU A 392 -30.58 1.16 -0.43
CA LEU A 392 -29.35 0.68 0.21
C LEU A 392 -29.38 -0.86 0.22
N VAL A 393 -28.48 -1.46 -0.54
CA VAL A 393 -28.33 -2.92 -0.66
C VAL A 393 -27.21 -3.38 0.27
N LYS A 394 -27.47 -4.43 1.04
CA LYS A 394 -26.46 -5.12 1.86
C LYS A 394 -25.96 -6.35 1.10
N VAL A 395 -24.65 -6.46 0.95
CA VAL A 395 -23.97 -7.56 0.25
C VAL A 395 -22.94 -8.13 1.21
N GLY A 396 -23.23 -9.27 1.83
CA GLY A 396 -22.43 -9.76 2.96
C GLY A 396 -22.29 -8.71 4.07
N ASN A 397 -21.04 -8.32 4.36
CA ASN A 397 -20.70 -7.37 5.44
C ASN A 397 -20.49 -5.92 4.98
N VAL A 398 -20.82 -5.63 3.72
CA VAL A 398 -20.70 -4.31 3.13
C VAL A 398 -22.05 -3.80 2.64
N THR A 399 -22.16 -2.49 2.42
CA THR A 399 -23.36 -1.90 1.81
C THR A 399 -23.02 -1.13 0.54
N ARG A 400 -24.03 -0.98 -0.31
CA ARG A 400 -24.00 -0.33 -1.63
C ARG A 400 -25.27 0.50 -1.78
N TYR A 401 -25.17 1.67 -2.38
CA TYR A 401 -26.36 2.41 -2.78
C TYR A 401 -26.64 2.15 -4.25
N GLU A 402 -27.88 1.84 -4.57
CA GLU A 402 -28.43 1.77 -5.93
C GLU A 402 -28.82 3.17 -6.39
N LEU A 403 -28.54 3.47 -7.65
CA LEU A 403 -28.85 4.72 -8.34
C LEU A 403 -30.13 4.55 -9.18
N PRO A 404 -30.78 5.64 -9.61
CA PRO A 404 -31.99 5.56 -10.43
C PRO A 404 -31.84 4.82 -11.77
N ASP A 405 -30.61 4.76 -12.30
CA ASP A 405 -30.27 4.05 -13.53
C ASP A 405 -29.95 2.56 -13.30
N GLY A 406 -30.15 2.05 -12.08
CA GLY A 406 -29.87 0.67 -11.69
C GLY A 406 -28.40 0.39 -11.38
N THR A 407 -27.51 1.37 -11.48
CA THR A 407 -26.09 1.22 -11.13
C THR A 407 -25.86 1.37 -9.61
N TYR A 408 -24.63 1.12 -9.16
CA TYR A 408 -24.28 1.10 -7.74
C TYR A 408 -23.06 1.94 -7.39
N ILE A 409 -23.07 2.52 -6.19
CA ILE A 409 -21.91 3.14 -5.52
C ILE A 409 -21.68 2.56 -4.13
N THR A 410 -20.48 2.74 -3.58
CA THR A 410 -20.13 2.21 -2.25
C THR A 410 -20.96 2.85 -1.13
N GLY A 411 -21.38 2.06 -0.15
CA GLY A 411 -21.98 2.53 1.11
C GLY A 411 -20.95 2.91 2.18
N SER A 412 -19.66 3.02 1.84
CA SER A 412 -18.59 3.35 2.78
C SER A 412 -18.63 4.82 3.23
N LYS A 413 -18.56 5.04 4.54
CA LYS A 413 -18.51 6.39 5.16
C LYS A 413 -17.23 7.17 4.81
N CYS A 414 -16.17 6.49 4.35
CA CYS A 414 -14.95 7.15 3.88
C CYS A 414 -15.11 7.73 2.47
N TYR A 415 -16.15 7.32 1.74
CA TYR A 415 -16.37 7.71 0.35
C TYR A 415 -17.61 8.59 0.15
N VAL A 416 -18.68 8.32 0.90
CA VAL A 416 -19.95 9.01 0.75
C VAL A 416 -20.56 9.43 2.08
N THR A 417 -21.37 10.49 2.05
CA THR A 417 -22.03 11.05 3.22
C THR A 417 -23.45 11.51 2.90
N PRO A 418 -24.42 11.40 3.82
CA PRO A 418 -25.75 12.00 3.65
C PRO A 418 -25.70 13.53 3.84
N ASN A 419 -24.72 14.02 4.60
CA ASN A 419 -24.61 15.44 4.93
C ASN A 419 -23.89 16.20 3.82
N LYS A 420 -24.55 17.17 3.19
CA LYS A 420 -23.96 18.04 2.16
C LYS A 420 -22.64 18.66 2.66
N PRO A 421 -21.50 18.37 2.02
CA PRO A 421 -20.24 18.99 2.37
C PRO A 421 -20.29 20.50 2.14
N ARG A 422 -19.61 21.27 2.98
CA ARG A 422 -19.43 22.71 2.74
C ARG A 422 -18.59 22.90 1.48
N THR A 423 -19.22 23.34 0.41
CA THR A 423 -18.53 23.64 -0.85
C THR A 423 -17.65 24.88 -0.70
N VAL A 424 -16.38 24.74 -1.07
CA VAL A 424 -15.43 25.85 -1.17
C VAL A 424 -15.08 25.99 -2.65
N ILE A 425 -15.48 27.09 -3.27
CA ILE A 425 -15.30 27.32 -4.71
C ILE A 425 -14.14 28.29 -4.97
N LYS A 426 -13.90 29.22 -4.04
CA LYS A 426 -12.81 30.19 -4.11
C LYS A 426 -12.16 30.39 -2.74
N VAL A 427 -10.85 30.57 -2.75
CA VAL A 427 -10.10 31.00 -1.56
C VAL A 427 -9.11 32.09 -1.92
N GLN A 428 -8.98 33.08 -1.05
CA GLN A 428 -8.07 34.19 -1.18
C GLN A 428 -6.84 33.98 -0.27
N GLY A 429 -5.64 34.17 -0.79
CA GLY A 429 -4.41 34.22 0.01
C GLY A 429 -4.40 35.44 0.93
N ARG A 430 -4.21 35.23 2.24
CA ARG A 430 -4.07 36.35 3.20
C ARG A 430 -2.77 37.12 3.03
N ASP A 431 -1.72 36.42 2.60
CA ASP A 431 -0.42 36.95 2.17
C ASP A 431 -0.03 36.24 0.86
N GLY A 432 1.23 36.36 0.43
CA GLY A 432 1.74 35.60 -0.71
C GLY A 432 1.58 34.09 -0.50
N ARG A 433 1.14 33.36 -1.53
CA ARG A 433 0.90 31.91 -1.46
C ARG A 433 1.49 31.17 -2.64
N ASN A 434 2.05 30.01 -2.33
CA ASN A 434 2.60 29.09 -3.31
C ASN A 434 1.53 28.06 -3.73
N ARG A 435 1.55 27.70 -5.02
CA ARG A 435 0.95 26.48 -5.57
C ARG A 435 2.01 25.40 -5.67
N TYR A 436 1.63 24.17 -5.35
CA TYR A 436 2.51 23.01 -5.30
C TYR A 436 2.00 21.88 -6.19
N SER A 437 2.89 20.97 -6.61
CA SER A 437 2.53 19.86 -7.50
C SER A 437 1.65 18.81 -6.80
N ASP A 438 1.87 18.59 -5.50
CA ASP A 438 1.25 17.51 -4.74
C ASP A 438 0.54 17.97 -3.44
N VAL A 439 -0.20 17.06 -2.81
CA VAL A 439 -1.02 17.32 -1.61
C VAL A 439 -0.19 17.54 -0.34
N ASN A 440 1.05 17.06 -0.29
CA ASN A 440 1.96 17.30 0.83
C ASN A 440 2.63 18.66 0.74
N LEU A 441 2.61 19.29 -0.45
CA LEU A 441 3.25 20.56 -0.76
C LEU A 441 4.78 20.45 -0.80
N ASN A 442 5.30 19.37 -1.39
CA ASN A 442 6.73 19.07 -1.42
C ASN A 442 7.46 19.93 -2.46
N GLU A 443 6.86 20.10 -3.63
CA GLU A 443 7.49 20.82 -4.74
C GLU A 443 6.69 22.08 -5.10
N HIS A 444 7.37 23.22 -5.00
CA HIS A 444 6.80 24.53 -5.33
C HIS A 444 6.78 24.73 -6.84
N LEU A 445 5.61 25.07 -7.38
CA LEU A 445 5.45 25.33 -8.82
C LEU A 445 5.34 26.80 -9.17
N GLN A 446 4.62 27.58 -8.36
CA GLN A 446 4.36 28.97 -8.68
C GLN A 446 4.02 29.80 -7.43
N HIS A 447 4.60 31.00 -7.33
CA HIS A 447 4.29 31.98 -6.30
C HIS A 447 3.21 32.97 -6.75
N TYR A 448 2.31 33.36 -5.83
CA TYR A 448 1.25 34.33 -6.05
C TYR A 448 1.29 35.41 -4.96
N LYS A 449 1.09 36.68 -5.37
CA LYS A 449 1.05 37.82 -4.45
C LYS A 449 -0.15 37.76 -3.50
N LYS A 450 -0.06 38.51 -2.40
CA LYS A 450 -1.14 38.70 -1.41
C LYS A 450 -2.45 39.04 -2.09
N GLY A 451 -3.55 38.47 -1.60
CA GLY A 451 -4.90 38.74 -2.11
C GLY A 451 -5.27 37.95 -3.37
N HIS A 452 -4.37 37.15 -3.94
CA HIS A 452 -4.70 36.30 -5.09
C HIS A 452 -5.84 35.33 -4.75
N ILE A 453 -6.79 35.18 -5.69
CA ILE A 453 -7.98 34.33 -5.55
C ILE A 453 -7.78 33.06 -6.36
N PHE A 454 -7.72 31.94 -5.66
CA PHE A 454 -7.63 30.61 -6.24
C PHE A 454 -9.03 30.01 -6.42
N LYS A 455 -9.32 29.51 -7.63
CA LYS A 455 -10.49 28.67 -7.87
C LYS A 455 -10.21 27.26 -7.34
N VAL A 456 -11.03 26.83 -6.39
CA VAL A 456 -10.95 25.52 -5.74
C VAL A 456 -11.79 24.52 -6.52
N THR A 457 -11.19 23.39 -6.87
CA THR A 457 -11.81 22.29 -7.60
C THR A 457 -12.05 21.06 -6.74
N GLY A 458 -11.48 21.03 -5.52
CA GLY A 458 -11.64 19.94 -4.57
C GLY A 458 -10.85 20.21 -3.29
N TRP A 459 -10.92 19.28 -2.34
CA TRP A 459 -10.13 19.30 -1.12
C TRP A 459 -9.55 17.93 -0.81
N ASP A 460 -8.39 17.94 -0.19
CA ASP A 460 -7.69 16.74 0.25
C ASP A 460 -6.96 17.02 1.57
N TYR A 461 -6.18 16.07 2.06
CA TYR A 461 -5.39 16.19 3.28
C TYR A 461 -4.00 15.61 3.07
N SER A 462 -2.98 16.35 3.52
CA SER A 462 -1.60 15.86 3.50
C SER A 462 -1.44 14.55 4.28
N HIS A 463 -0.45 13.76 3.91
CA HIS A 463 -0.13 12.47 4.52
C HIS A 463 -1.35 11.55 4.66
N GLY A 464 -2.28 11.56 3.69
CA GLY A 464 -3.59 10.90 3.80
C GLY A 464 -3.49 9.49 4.40
N TRP A 465 -2.72 8.61 3.76
CA TRP A 465 -2.59 7.19 4.14
C TRP A 465 -1.57 6.89 5.25
N ASN A 466 -0.69 7.83 5.60
CA ASN A 466 0.29 7.61 6.67
C ASN A 466 -0.41 7.59 8.04
N THR A 467 -0.51 6.44 8.68
CA THR A 467 -1.26 6.27 9.94
C THR A 467 -0.63 6.94 11.15
N ALA A 468 0.65 7.34 11.07
CA ALA A 468 1.43 7.92 12.17
C ALA A 468 1.41 9.46 12.19
N VAL A 469 1.13 10.11 11.05
CA VAL A 469 1.23 11.58 10.89
C VAL A 469 -0.16 12.21 10.70
N HIS A 470 -0.44 13.32 11.38
CA HIS A 470 -1.71 14.03 11.21
C HIS A 470 -1.76 14.74 9.84
N GLY A 471 -2.89 14.60 9.14
CA GLY A 471 -3.07 15.25 7.83
C GLY A 471 -3.67 16.65 7.93
N THR A 472 -3.18 17.58 7.12
CA THR A 472 -3.68 18.97 7.07
C THR A 472 -4.48 19.19 5.79
N LYS A 473 -5.63 19.89 5.90
CA LYS A 473 -6.48 20.18 4.75
C LYS A 473 -5.70 20.98 3.69
N ARG A 474 -5.86 20.58 2.43
CA ARG A 474 -5.40 21.25 1.22
C ARG A 474 -6.56 21.49 0.27
N TYR A 475 -6.47 22.55 -0.51
CA TYR A 475 -7.38 22.78 -1.62
C TYR A 475 -6.69 22.40 -2.92
N LYS A 476 -7.42 21.66 -3.76
CA LYS A 476 -7.02 21.40 -5.14
C LYS A 476 -7.41 22.60 -5.99
N VAL A 477 -6.49 23.07 -6.80
CA VAL A 477 -6.65 24.21 -7.70
C VAL A 477 -6.17 23.82 -9.10
N ALA A 478 -6.33 24.70 -10.09
CA ALA A 478 -5.77 24.45 -11.40
C ALA A 478 -4.23 24.33 -11.33
N GLY A 479 -3.70 23.20 -11.81
CA GLY A 479 -2.26 22.93 -11.85
C GLY A 479 -1.62 22.57 -10.52
N GLY A 480 -2.38 22.19 -9.48
CA GLY A 480 -1.78 21.70 -8.24
C GLY A 480 -2.63 21.87 -6.97
N TYR A 481 -1.94 22.07 -5.85
CA TYR A 481 -2.53 22.23 -4.52
C TYR A 481 -2.03 23.49 -3.82
N ILE A 482 -2.86 24.01 -2.91
CA ILE A 482 -2.51 25.09 -1.99
C ILE A 482 -2.92 24.72 -0.56
N THR A 483 -2.38 25.44 0.42
CA THR A 483 -2.78 25.27 1.82
C THR A 483 -4.27 25.55 2.03
N GLY A 484 -4.93 24.68 2.80
CA GLY A 484 -6.29 24.89 3.28
C GLY A 484 -6.37 25.49 4.68
N ASN A 485 -5.25 25.96 5.24
CA ASN A 485 -5.19 26.51 6.58
C ASN A 485 -5.94 27.87 6.65
N PRO A 486 -6.99 28.02 7.49
CA PRO A 486 -7.76 29.27 7.57
C PRO A 486 -6.97 30.49 8.06
N LYS A 487 -5.82 30.26 8.72
CA LYS A 487 -4.87 31.32 9.08
C LYS A 487 -4.11 31.88 7.88
N LEU A 488 -4.00 31.09 6.81
CA LEU A 488 -3.24 31.44 5.61
C LEU A 488 -4.13 31.79 4.41
N VAL A 489 -5.34 31.23 4.35
CA VAL A 489 -6.32 31.49 3.28
C VAL A 489 -7.70 31.83 3.86
N LYS A 490 -8.45 32.68 3.15
CA LYS A 490 -9.84 33.06 3.49
C LYS A 490 -10.77 32.50 2.41
N ILE A 491 -11.85 31.83 2.81
CA ILE A 491 -12.91 31.42 1.87
C ILE A 491 -13.65 32.68 1.41
N VAL A 492 -13.82 32.85 0.10
CA VAL A 492 -14.54 33.97 -0.51
C VAL A 492 -15.71 33.43 -1.34
N LYS A 493 -16.77 34.23 -1.48
CA LYS A 493 -17.98 33.85 -2.22
C LYS A 493 -17.76 33.94 -3.73
#